data_AF-A0AA90UGF3-F1
#
_entry.id   AF-A0AA90UGF3-F1
#
_cell.length_a   1.000
_cell.length_b   1.000
_cell.length_c   1.000
_cell.angle_alpha   90.00
_cell.angle_beta   90.00
_cell.angle_gamma   90.00
#
_symmetry.space_group_name_H-M   'P 1'
#
loop_
_entity.id
_entity.type
_entity.pdbx_description
1 polymer ?
#
loop_
_entity_poly.entity_id
_entity_poly.type
_entity_poly.pdbx_seq_one_letter_code
_entity_poly.pdbx_strand_id
1 'polypeptide(L)'
;MAKELKNLTKRADNYSQWYNDLVVKADLAELSPVRGCMIIKPYGYAIWEKMQQQLDKMFKQTGVQNAYFPLLIPKSFFSREAEHVAGFAKECAVVTHYRLRSTEDGTEVEVDPNAKLDEEL
;
A
#
# COMPACT_ATOMS: atom_id res chain seq x y z
N MET A 1 12.66 8.93 25.12
CA MET A 1 14.03 8.42 25.31
C MET A 1 14.40 7.57 24.10
N ALA A 2 15.62 7.70 23.56
CA ALA A 2 16.07 6.84 22.47
C ALA A 2 16.17 5.40 22.98
N LYS A 3 15.46 4.47 22.33
CA LYS A 3 15.51 3.05 22.66
C LYS A 3 16.81 2.48 22.08
N GLU A 4 17.70 1.97 22.94
CA GLU A 4 18.91 1.32 22.48
C GLU A 4 18.55 0.00 21.77
N LEU A 5 18.90 -0.10 20.49
CA LEU A 5 18.60 -1.28 19.67
C LEU A 5 19.64 -2.37 19.93
N LYS A 6 19.31 -3.32 20.80
CA LYS A 6 20.19 -4.46 21.11
C LYS A 6 20.14 -5.53 20.00
N ASN A 7 21.27 -6.23 19.82
CA ASN A 7 21.41 -7.37 18.90
C ASN A 7 21.10 -7.07 17.42
N LEU A 8 21.54 -5.92 16.89
CA LEU A 8 21.44 -5.62 15.45
C LEU A 8 22.48 -6.42 14.66
N THR A 9 22.04 -7.06 13.57
CA THR A 9 22.96 -7.61 12.56
C THR A 9 23.90 -6.51 12.05
N LYS A 10 25.20 -6.77 11.91
CA LYS A 10 26.10 -5.76 11.35
C LYS A 10 25.76 -5.54 9.87
N ARG A 11 25.68 -4.27 9.48
CA ARG A 11 25.41 -3.86 8.10
C ARG A 11 26.35 -4.50 7.07
N ALA A 12 27.64 -4.64 7.42
CA ALA A 12 28.66 -5.20 6.54
C ALA A 12 28.53 -6.71 6.34
N ASP A 13 27.95 -7.43 7.31
CA ASP A 13 27.86 -8.88 7.29
C ASP A 13 26.59 -9.35 6.56
N ASN A 14 25.47 -8.66 6.78
CA ASN A 14 24.22 -8.91 6.08
C ASN A 14 23.34 -7.65 6.06
N TYR A 15 23.38 -6.93 4.94
CA TYR A 15 22.65 -5.67 4.77
C TYR A 15 21.13 -5.85 4.86
N SER A 16 20.58 -6.88 4.22
CA SER A 16 19.14 -7.13 4.17
C SER A 16 18.58 -7.41 5.57
N GLN A 17 19.25 -8.25 6.36
CA GLN A 17 18.84 -8.53 7.73
C GLN A 17 19.03 -7.30 8.63
N TRP A 18 20.13 -6.55 8.47
CA TRP A 18 20.35 -5.31 9.20
C TRP A 18 19.22 -4.30 8.96
N TYR A 19 18.78 -4.12 7.72
CA TYR A 19 17.68 -3.22 7.37
C TYR A 19 16.36 -3.67 8.02
N ASN A 20 16.01 -4.96 7.89
CA ASN A 20 14.79 -5.50 8.49
C ASN A 20 14.81 -5.38 10.03
N ASP A 21 15.94 -5.72 10.66
CA ASP A 21 16.14 -5.57 12.10
C ASP A 21 15.93 -4.11 12.52
N LEU A 22 16.49 -3.16 11.77
CA LEU A 22 16.37 -1.74 12.07
C LEU A 22 14.91 -1.28 12.00
N VAL A 23 14.21 -1.58 10.89
CA VAL A 23 12.82 -1.19 10.69
C VAL A 23 11.92 -1.72 11.81
N VAL A 24 12.07 -3.00 12.16
CA VAL A 24 11.24 -3.65 13.18
C VAL A 24 11.63 -3.20 14.59
N LYS A 25 12.91 -3.24 14.95
CA LYS A 25 13.35 -2.95 16.32
C LYS A 25 13.22 -1.46 16.67
N ALA A 26 13.32 -0.57 15.67
CA ALA A 26 13.06 0.86 15.84
C ALA A 26 11.56 1.20 15.84
N ASP A 27 10.68 0.21 15.71
CA ASP A 27 9.22 0.37 15.76
C ASP A 27 8.69 1.28 14.62
N LEU A 28 9.31 1.19 13.43
CA LEU A 28 8.93 1.99 12.26
C LEU A 28 7.81 1.34 11.46
N ALA A 29 7.90 0.04 11.23
CA ALA A 29 6.91 -0.75 10.51
C ALA A 29 6.94 -2.22 10.95
N GLU A 30 5.85 -2.93 10.69
CA GLU A 30 5.73 -4.38 10.92
C GLU A 30 5.08 -5.07 9.72
N LEU A 31 5.23 -6.40 9.64
CA LEU A 31 4.70 -7.18 8.53
C LEU A 31 3.16 -7.26 8.59
N SER A 32 2.51 -7.06 7.46
CA SER A 32 1.07 -7.29 7.29
C SER A 32 0.80 -8.78 7.03
N PRO A 33 -0.41 -9.31 7.35
CA PRO A 33 -0.84 -10.62 6.87
C PRO A 33 -0.92 -10.72 5.34
N VAL A 34 -0.99 -9.59 4.63
CA VAL A 34 -0.97 -9.55 3.16
C VAL A 34 0.47 -9.49 2.66
N ARG A 35 0.84 -10.45 1.80
CA ARG A 35 2.18 -10.54 1.22
C ARG A 35 2.54 -9.24 0.49
N GLY A 36 3.74 -8.73 0.76
CA GLY A 36 4.23 -7.49 0.15
C GLY A 36 3.70 -6.21 0.79
N CYS A 37 2.81 -6.31 1.77
CA CYS A 37 2.31 -5.16 2.52
C CYS A 37 3.00 -5.05 3.89
N MET A 38 3.00 -3.84 4.43
CA MET A 38 3.50 -3.53 5.77
C MET A 38 2.53 -2.60 6.49
N ILE A 39 2.48 -2.71 7.81
CA ILE A 39 1.80 -1.75 8.67
C ILE A 39 2.84 -0.73 9.10
N ILE A 40 2.69 0.52 8.66
CA ILE A 40 3.57 1.61 9.07
C ILE A 40 3.12 2.09 10.45
N LYS A 41 4.00 1.98 11.45
CA LYS A 41 3.71 2.32 12.84
C LYS A 41 3.80 3.83 13.08
N PRO A 42 3.27 4.37 14.20
CA PRO A 42 3.24 5.80 14.44
C PRO A 42 4.59 6.50 14.27
N TYR A 43 5.70 5.87 14.71
CA TYR A 43 7.01 6.48 14.56
C TYR A 43 7.48 6.54 13.09
N GLY A 44 7.25 5.49 12.31
CA GLY A 44 7.53 5.50 10.87
C GLY A 44 6.62 6.47 10.11
N TYR A 45 5.34 6.53 10.47
CA TYR A 45 4.37 7.41 9.82
C TYR A 45 4.66 8.89 10.12
N ALA A 46 5.13 9.22 11.33
CA ALA A 46 5.54 10.59 11.67
C ALA A 46 6.70 11.11 10.81
N ILE A 47 7.60 10.22 10.35
CA ILE A 47 8.66 10.59 9.39
C ILE A 47 8.03 10.93 8.03
N TRP A 48 7.11 10.09 7.56
CA TRP A 48 6.38 10.32 6.33
C TRP A 48 5.58 11.63 6.35
N GLU A 49 4.84 11.90 7.43
CA GLU A 49 4.07 13.16 7.59
C GLU A 49 4.97 14.39 7.48
N LYS A 50 6.17 14.37 8.08
CA LYS A 50 7.12 15.47 7.98
C LYS A 50 7.62 15.68 6.54
N MET A 51 7.89 14.59 5.83
CA MET A 51 8.29 14.67 4.42
C MET A 51 7.14 15.22 3.56
N GLN A 52 5.94 14.68 3.73
CA GLN A 52 4.74 15.10 3.01
C GLN A 52 4.46 16.59 3.22
N GLN A 53 4.49 17.07 4.47
CA GLN A 53 4.26 18.50 4.79
C GLN A 53 5.28 19.42 4.12
N GLN A 54 6.56 19.02 4.11
CA GLN A 54 7.61 19.82 3.49
C GLN A 54 7.44 19.89 1.97
N LEU A 55 7.14 18.76 1.32
CA LEU A 55 6.90 18.71 -0.12
C LEU A 55 5.62 19.46 -0.52
N ASP A 56 4.53 19.28 0.23
CA ASP A 56 3.26 19.98 0.02
C ASP A 56 3.44 21.50 0.06
N LYS A 57 4.22 22.01 1.01
CA LYS A 57 4.59 23.43 1.07
C LYS A 57 5.31 23.89 -0.20
N MET A 58 6.26 23.09 -0.69
CA MET A 58 7.04 23.42 -1.89
C MET A 58 6.16 23.41 -3.15
N PHE A 59 5.25 22.44 -3.29
CA PHE A 59 4.30 22.39 -4.42
C PHE A 59 3.34 23.58 -4.42
N LYS A 60 2.85 23.98 -3.24
CA LYS A 60 1.97 25.16 -3.13
C LYS A 60 2.68 26.46 -3.50
N GLN A 61 3.99 26.57 -3.24
CA GLN A 61 4.79 27.72 -3.66
C GLN A 61 4.89 27.86 -5.18
N THR A 62 4.78 26.76 -5.92
CA THR A 62 4.78 26.77 -7.40
C THR A 62 3.37 26.86 -7.98
N GLY A 63 2.34 27.08 -7.15
CA GLY A 63 0.94 27.21 -7.57
C GLY A 63 0.20 25.88 -7.79
N VAL A 64 0.79 24.74 -7.41
CA VAL A 64 0.12 23.43 -7.50
C VAL A 64 -1.00 23.35 -6.44
N GLN A 65 -2.13 22.77 -6.85
CA GLN A 65 -3.28 22.51 -5.97
C GLN A 65 -3.50 21.01 -5.82
N ASN A 66 -3.74 20.57 -4.59
CA ASN A 66 -4.03 19.17 -4.31
C ASN A 66 -5.46 18.83 -4.79
N ALA A 67 -5.60 17.65 -5.38
CA ALA A 67 -6.88 17.05 -5.73
C ALA A 67 -6.85 15.57 -5.32
N TYR A 68 -8.03 14.99 -5.13
CA TYR A 68 -8.19 13.56 -4.84
C TYR A 68 -9.05 12.93 -5.93
N PHE A 69 -8.50 11.90 -6.58
CA PHE A 69 -9.18 11.12 -7.60
C PHE A 69 -9.55 9.75 -7.04
N PRO A 70 -10.55 9.07 -7.63
CA PRO A 70 -10.88 7.69 -7.25
C PRO A 70 -9.67 6.76 -7.36
N LEU A 71 -9.54 5.85 -6.38
CA LEU A 71 -8.48 4.83 -6.37
C LEU A 71 -8.70 3.77 -7.46
N LEU A 72 -9.96 3.40 -7.68
CA LEU A 72 -10.38 2.37 -8.64
C LEU A 72 -10.58 3.00 -10.02
N ILE A 73 -9.97 2.41 -11.04
CA ILE A 73 -9.96 2.95 -12.41
C ILE A 73 -10.65 1.94 -13.33
N PRO A 74 -11.69 2.34 -14.08
CA PRO A 74 -12.31 1.44 -15.04
C PRO A 74 -11.28 0.86 -16.01
N LYS A 75 -11.33 -0.45 -16.22
CA LYS A 75 -10.40 -1.15 -17.12
C LYS A 75 -10.39 -0.55 -18.52
N SER A 76 -11.53 -0.06 -19.02
CA SER A 76 -11.62 0.66 -20.30
C SER A 76 -10.78 1.93 -20.32
N PHE A 77 -10.74 2.69 -19.21
CA PHE A 77 -9.94 3.90 -19.11
C PHE A 77 -8.46 3.56 -19.00
N PHE A 78 -8.12 2.55 -18.21
CA PHE A 78 -6.74 2.04 -18.11
C PHE A 78 -6.22 1.61 -19.48
N SER A 79 -7.03 0.88 -20.27
CA SER A 79 -6.64 0.34 -21.58
C SER A 79 -6.42 1.38 -22.67
N ARG A 80 -6.84 2.64 -22.48
CA ARG A 80 -6.65 3.71 -23.48
C ARG A 80 -5.20 4.17 -23.61
N GLU A 81 -4.37 3.90 -22.61
CA GLU A 81 -2.94 4.25 -22.57
C GLU A 81 -2.07 3.03 -22.92
N ALA A 82 -2.26 2.46 -24.11
CA ALA A 82 -1.72 1.15 -24.50
C ALA A 82 -0.19 1.00 -24.32
N GLU A 83 0.59 2.08 -24.48
CA GLU A 83 2.04 2.07 -24.29
C GLU A 83 2.45 1.93 -22.81
N HIS A 84 1.69 2.52 -21.89
CA HIS A 84 1.93 2.38 -20.45
C HIS A 84 1.38 1.06 -19.90
N VAL A 85 0.23 0.61 -20.39
CA VAL A 85 -0.48 -0.60 -19.92
C VAL A 85 0.38 -1.86 -20.02
N ALA A 86 1.19 -2.00 -21.08
CA ALA A 86 2.00 -3.19 -21.31
C ALA A 86 3.00 -3.50 -20.18
N GLY A 87 3.49 -2.47 -19.48
CA GLY A 87 4.40 -2.61 -18.34
C GLY A 87 3.71 -2.86 -17.01
N PHE A 88 2.50 -2.32 -16.81
CA PHE A 88 1.81 -2.34 -15.51
C PHE A 88 0.78 -3.45 -15.37
N ALA A 89 0.22 -3.97 -16.48
CA ALA A 89 -0.91 -4.90 -16.43
C ALA A 89 -0.67 -6.17 -15.59
N LYS A 90 0.58 -6.63 -15.48
CA LYS A 90 0.92 -7.84 -14.70
C LYS A 90 0.94 -7.63 -13.19
N GLU A 91 1.04 -6.39 -12.73
CA GLU A 91 1.20 -6.02 -11.32
C GLU A 91 -0.10 -5.44 -10.72
N CYS A 92 -1.16 -5.31 -11.52
CA CYS A 92 -2.44 -4.75 -11.08
C CYS A 92 -3.30 -5.79 -10.37
N ALA A 93 -3.72 -5.49 -9.13
CA ALA A 93 -4.85 -6.15 -8.52
C ALA A 93 -6.15 -5.65 -9.18
N VAL A 94 -7.04 -6.58 -9.52
CA VAL A 94 -8.30 -6.29 -10.23
C VAL A 94 -9.49 -6.58 -9.33
N VAL A 95 -10.38 -5.61 -9.18
CA VAL A 95 -11.64 -5.78 -8.45
C VAL A 95 -12.68 -6.30 -9.44
N THR A 96 -13.21 -7.50 -9.16
CA THR A 96 -14.18 -8.18 -10.03
C THR A 96 -15.57 -8.28 -9.43
N HIS A 97 -15.70 -8.18 -8.10
CA HIS A 97 -16.96 -8.31 -7.37
C HIS A 97 -17.06 -7.25 -6.28
N TYR A 98 -18.26 -6.69 -6.09
CA TYR A 98 -18.48 -5.57 -5.13
C TYR A 98 -19.05 -5.99 -3.77
N ARG A 99 -19.38 -7.27 -3.59
CA ARG A 99 -20.08 -7.76 -2.39
C ARG A 99 -19.65 -9.19 -2.02
N LEU A 100 -19.62 -9.44 -0.71
CA LEU A 100 -19.60 -10.78 -0.12
C LEU A 100 -21.02 -11.17 0.35
N ARG A 101 -21.34 -12.46 0.39
CA ARG A 101 -22.56 -13.02 1.00
C ARG A 101 -22.19 -13.98 2.12
N SER A 102 -23.08 -14.12 3.11
CA SER A 102 -22.96 -15.20 4.11
C SER A 102 -23.24 -16.55 3.47
N THR A 103 -22.56 -17.59 3.94
CA THR A 103 -22.84 -18.98 3.59
C THR A 103 -24.22 -19.41 4.10
N GLU A 104 -24.80 -20.48 3.53
CA GLU A 104 -26.16 -20.93 3.87
C GLU A 104 -26.34 -21.30 5.36
N ASP A 105 -25.26 -21.74 6.00
CA ASP A 105 -25.18 -22.05 7.43
C ASP A 105 -24.82 -20.84 8.31
N GLY A 106 -24.50 -19.69 7.70
CA GLY A 106 -24.22 -18.41 8.36
C GLY A 106 -22.89 -18.33 9.11
N THR A 107 -22.01 -19.30 8.93
CA THR A 107 -20.74 -19.39 9.67
C THR A 107 -19.59 -18.63 9.00
N GLU A 108 -19.65 -18.46 7.68
CA GLU A 108 -18.59 -17.84 6.87
C GLU A 108 -19.16 -16.82 5.87
N VAL A 109 -18.24 -16.13 5.18
CA VAL A 109 -18.56 -15.25 4.05
C VAL A 109 -17.82 -15.70 2.80
N GLU A 110 -18.48 -15.63 1.66
CA GLU A 110 -17.91 -15.92 0.36
C GLU A 110 -18.20 -14.79 -0.64
N VAL A 111 -17.45 -14.75 -1.74
CA VAL A 111 -17.74 -13.80 -2.83
C VAL A 111 -19.08 -14.15 -3.44
N ASP A 112 -20.00 -13.18 -3.51
CA ASP A 112 -21.31 -13.39 -4.12
C ASP A 112 -21.14 -13.51 -5.64
N PRO A 113 -21.44 -14.66 -6.27
CA PRO A 113 -21.31 -14.83 -7.71
C PRO A 113 -22.20 -13.87 -8.52
N ASN A 114 -23.29 -13.38 -7.92
CA ASN A 114 -24.21 -12.43 -8.55
C ASN A 114 -23.75 -10.96 -8.36
N ALA A 115 -22.68 -10.72 -7.62
CA ALA A 115 -22.11 -9.39 -7.41
C ALA A 115 -20.93 -9.07 -8.34
N LYS A 116 -20.81 -9.81 -9.46
CA LYS A 116 -19.82 -9.53 -10.48
C LYS A 116 -20.07 -8.15 -11.09
N LEU A 117 -19.01 -7.37 -11.27
CA LEU A 117 -19.07 -6.06 -11.92
C LEU A 117 -19.27 -6.22 -13.44
N ASP A 118 -20.05 -5.31 -14.03
CA ASP A 118 -20.20 -5.22 -15.50
C ASP A 118 -18.87 -4.85 -16.18
N GLU A 119 -18.06 -4.03 -15.49
CA GLU A 119 -16.70 -3.66 -15.88
C GLU A 119 -15.75 -3.81 -14.69
N GLU A 120 -14.58 -4.43 -14.88
CA GLU A 120 -13.56 -4.55 -13.84
C GLU A 120 -12.89 -3.21 -13.51
N LEU A 121 -12.46 -3.07 -12.25
CA LEU A 121 -11.79 -1.89 -11.71
C LEU A 121 -10.37 -2.18 -11.20
#